data_AF-A0AAV0WGI0-F1
#
_entry.id   AF-A0AAV0WGI0-F1
#
_cell.length_a   1.000
_cell.length_b   1.000
_cell.length_c   1.000
_cell.angle_alpha   90.00
_cell.angle_beta   90.00
_cell.angle_gamma   90.00
#
_symmetry.space_group_name_H-M   'P 1'
#
loop_
_entity.id
_entity.type
_entity.pdbx_description
1 polymer ?
#
loop_
_entity_poly.entity_id
_entity_poly.type
_entity_poly.pdbx_seq_one_letter_code
_entity_poly.pdbx_strand_id
1 'polypeptide(L)'
;MSVIYGVSAISDSNRQGVKITCHNHLISNNQPLGQLVIKALNEWKNAKEIFRTHSQRSYHQSSILDSENVLNIYSHKELSIIDRLDSERTMQIKSNRSRLVPIIECIILCGRQELALRGHNDSGSIYDCDDINQGNFRAILKYRADGDGYLKSILQKEGRNKFICPQIQNEII
;
A
#
# COMPACT_ATOMS: atom_id res chain seq x y z
N MET A 1 4.66 -3.96 13.16
CA MET A 1 5.14 -4.13 11.76
C MET A 1 6.66 -4.09 11.79
N SER A 2 7.31 -5.25 11.82
CA SER A 2 8.77 -5.32 11.70
C SER A 2 9.11 -5.86 10.32
N VAL A 3 9.80 -5.03 9.55
CA VAL A 3 10.36 -5.34 8.24
C VAL A 3 11.53 -6.30 8.49
N ILE A 4 11.38 -7.58 8.14
CA ILE A 4 12.46 -8.57 8.30
C ILE A 4 13.25 -8.59 7.00
N TYR A 5 14.24 -7.70 6.91
CA TYR A 5 15.40 -7.94 6.06
C TYR A 5 16.22 -9.07 6.69
N GLY A 6 16.84 -9.88 5.82
CA GLY A 6 17.56 -11.09 6.19
C GLY A 6 18.49 -10.96 7.40
N VAL A 7 18.58 -12.06 8.15
CA VAL A 7 19.52 -12.28 9.25
C VAL A 7 19.47 -11.18 10.33
N SER A 8 18.45 -11.24 11.20
CA SER A 8 18.50 -10.49 12.45
C SER A 8 19.44 -11.19 13.44
N ALA A 9 20.58 -10.55 13.73
CA ALA A 9 21.40 -10.89 14.90
C ALA A 9 20.73 -10.28 16.14
N ILE A 10 20.06 -11.11 16.95
CA ILE A 10 19.54 -10.68 18.25
C ILE A 10 20.64 -10.92 19.27
N SER A 11 21.24 -9.84 19.79
CA SER A 11 22.15 -9.90 20.94
C SER A 11 21.33 -9.95 22.22
N ASP A 12 21.08 -11.14 22.75
CA ASP A 12 20.59 -11.31 24.12
C ASP A 12 21.74 -11.00 25.10
N SER A 13 21.56 -9.99 25.94
CA SER A 13 22.55 -9.47 26.88
C SER A 13 22.90 -10.39 28.06
N ASN A 14 22.45 -11.66 28.06
CA ASN A 14 22.61 -12.57 29.22
C ASN A 14 23.12 -13.99 28.92
N ARG A 15 23.73 -14.25 27.76
CA ARG A 15 24.55 -15.46 27.54
C ARG A 15 25.51 -15.24 26.37
N GLN A 16 26.78 -15.55 26.56
CA GLN A 16 27.81 -15.49 25.51
C GLN A 16 27.37 -16.26 24.26
N GLY A 17 26.95 -15.55 23.22
CA GLY A 17 26.65 -16.12 21.90
C GLY A 17 25.71 -15.26 21.07
N VAL A 18 26.17 -14.80 19.90
CA VAL A 18 25.31 -14.15 18.91
C VAL A 18 24.34 -15.19 18.36
N LYS A 19 23.03 -14.98 18.55
CA LYS A 19 21.99 -15.90 18.09
C LYS A 19 21.60 -15.54 16.66
N ILE A 20 22.16 -16.25 15.68
CA ILE A 20 21.78 -16.14 14.27
C ILE A 20 20.66 -17.13 13.98
N THR A 21 19.48 -16.63 13.62
CA THR A 21 18.33 -17.46 13.25
C THR A 21 17.71 -17.02 11.93
N CYS A 22 17.46 -17.96 11.03
CA CYS A 22 16.65 -17.80 9.82
C CYS A 22 15.21 -18.18 10.18
N HIS A 23 14.27 -17.25 10.03
CA HIS A 23 12.85 -17.53 10.22
C HIS A 23 12.27 -18.09 8.92
N ASN A 24 11.53 -19.19 9.01
CA ASN A 24 10.90 -19.82 7.87
C ASN A 24 9.40 -19.96 8.13
N HIS A 25 8.57 -19.57 7.18
CA HIS A 25 7.11 -19.60 7.32
C HIS A 25 6.46 -20.80 6.63
N LEU A 26 7.18 -21.56 5.80
CA LEU A 26 6.63 -22.67 5.04
C LEU A 26 7.57 -23.89 5.08
N ILE A 27 7.02 -25.04 5.47
CA ILE A 27 7.74 -26.32 5.51
C ILE A 27 7.93 -26.79 4.06
N SER A 28 9.08 -26.45 3.48
CA SER A 28 9.49 -26.94 2.17
C SER A 28 10.03 -28.38 2.29
N ASN A 29 9.36 -29.32 1.63
CA ASN A 29 9.91 -30.58 1.11
C ASN A 29 10.50 -31.58 2.11
N ASN A 30 9.81 -31.84 3.23
CA ASN A 30 10.17 -32.92 4.17
C ASN A 30 11.62 -32.85 4.71
N GLN A 31 12.30 -31.70 4.52
CA GLN A 31 13.67 -31.49 4.95
C GLN A 31 13.65 -31.07 6.42
N PRO A 32 14.33 -31.81 7.32
CA PRO A 32 14.32 -31.47 8.73
C PRO A 32 15.00 -30.11 8.97
N LEU A 33 14.33 -29.27 9.74
CA LEU A 33 14.87 -28.02 10.24
C LEU A 33 15.96 -28.31 11.29
N GLY A 34 17.00 -27.47 11.34
CA GLY A 34 18.18 -27.75 12.15
C GLY A 34 18.81 -26.51 12.77
N GLN A 35 20.14 -26.55 12.89
CA GLN A 35 20.94 -25.42 13.36
C GLN A 35 20.72 -24.19 12.45
N LEU A 36 20.77 -22.99 13.04
CA LEU A 36 20.41 -21.69 12.46
C LEU A 36 18.91 -21.46 12.22
N VAL A 37 18.04 -22.44 12.46
CA VAL A 37 16.57 -22.24 12.42
C VAL A 37 15.97 -22.55 13.79
N ILE A 38 16.19 -23.77 14.27
CA ILE A 38 15.67 -24.25 15.56
C ILE A 38 16.72 -24.09 16.66
N LYS A 39 18.00 -24.38 16.35
CA LYS A 39 19.10 -24.32 17.31
C LYS A 39 20.07 -23.21 16.93
N ALA A 40 20.52 -22.44 17.91
CA ALA A 40 21.55 -21.42 17.70
C ALA A 40 22.88 -22.06 17.28
N LEU A 41 23.71 -21.30 16.58
CA LEU A 41 25.08 -21.70 16.30
C LEU A 41 25.90 -21.68 17.60
N ASN A 42 26.50 -22.81 17.94
CA ASN A 42 27.38 -22.97 19.09
C ASN A 42 28.81 -23.37 18.67
N GLU A 43 28.99 -23.89 17.45
CA GLU A 43 30.28 -24.35 16.91
C GLU A 43 30.87 -23.35 15.92
N TRP A 44 31.71 -22.45 16.43
CA TRP A 44 32.30 -21.38 15.62
C TRP A 44 33.47 -21.85 14.74
N LYS A 45 34.16 -22.95 15.11
CA LYS A 45 35.31 -23.48 14.37
C LYS A 45 34.94 -23.88 12.92
N ASN A 46 33.73 -24.38 12.72
CA ASN A 46 33.22 -24.81 11.43
C ASN A 46 32.14 -23.88 10.85
N ALA A 47 32.00 -22.67 11.41
CA ALA A 47 30.89 -21.76 11.08
C ALA A 47 30.74 -21.50 9.57
N LYS A 48 31.85 -21.30 8.84
CA LYS A 48 31.82 -21.08 7.39
C LYS A 48 31.16 -22.22 6.63
N GLU A 49 31.49 -23.46 6.98
CA GLU A 49 30.92 -24.64 6.33
C GLU A 49 29.46 -24.86 6.73
N ILE A 50 29.12 -24.55 7.99
CA ILE A 50 27.74 -24.59 8.48
C ILE A 50 26.87 -23.56 7.72
N PHE A 51 27.35 -22.33 7.53
CA PHE A 51 26.66 -21.31 6.74
C PHE A 51 26.52 -21.71 5.27
N ARG A 52 27.58 -22.24 4.66
CA ARG A 52 27.55 -22.72 3.27
C ARG A 52 26.49 -23.82 3.10
N THR A 53 26.50 -24.80 3.99
CA THR A 53 25.53 -25.91 3.97
C THR A 53 24.10 -25.42 4.23
N HIS A 54 23.91 -24.46 5.16
CA HIS A 54 22.60 -23.87 5.44
C HIS A 54 22.05 -23.08 4.25
N SER A 55 22.89 -22.29 3.57
CA SER A 55 22.50 -21.50 2.40
C SER A 55 21.97 -22.34 1.23
N GLN A 56 22.39 -23.61 1.17
CA GLN A 56 21.97 -24.58 0.16
C GLN A 56 20.70 -25.35 0.56
N ARG A 57 20.18 -25.13 1.78
CA ARG A 57 18.94 -25.79 2.22
C ARG A 57 17.75 -25.20 1.48
N SER A 58 16.83 -26.07 1.06
CA SER A 58 15.66 -25.68 0.27
C SER A 58 14.83 -24.61 0.98
N TYR A 59 14.61 -24.78 2.29
CA TYR A 59 13.86 -23.82 3.09
C TYR A 59 14.52 -22.43 3.14
N HIS A 60 15.85 -22.34 3.15
CA HIS A 60 16.54 -21.06 3.16
C HIS A 60 16.37 -20.37 1.81
N GLN A 61 16.59 -21.10 0.72
CA GLN A 61 16.40 -20.59 -0.64
C GLN A 61 14.95 -20.13 -0.87
N SER A 62 13.96 -20.91 -0.43
CA SER A 62 12.56 -20.52 -0.48
C SER A 62 12.28 -19.25 0.32
N SER A 63 12.80 -19.13 1.55
CA SER A 63 12.64 -17.91 2.36
C SER A 63 13.26 -16.66 1.70
N ILE A 64 14.41 -16.80 1.03
CA ILE A 64 15.01 -15.71 0.25
C ILE A 64 14.10 -15.33 -0.92
N LEU A 65 13.62 -16.32 -1.67
CA LEU A 65 12.77 -16.10 -2.84
C LEU A 65 11.42 -15.47 -2.46
N ASP A 66 10.81 -15.92 -1.36
CA ASP A 66 9.60 -15.32 -0.79
C ASP A 66 9.84 -13.87 -0.37
N SER A 67 10.99 -13.58 0.26
CA SER A 67 11.38 -12.23 0.66
C SER A 67 11.56 -11.30 -0.55
N GLU A 68 12.24 -11.78 -1.59
CA GLU A 68 12.40 -11.06 -2.86
C GLU A 68 11.05 -10.78 -3.52
N ASN A 69 10.16 -11.76 -3.55
CA ASN A 69 8.80 -11.58 -4.09
C ASN A 69 8.02 -10.51 -3.33
N VAL A 70 8.04 -10.54 -2.00
CA VAL A 70 7.39 -9.52 -1.16
C VAL A 70 7.99 -8.13 -1.44
N LEU A 71 9.31 -8.03 -1.57
CA LEU A 71 9.99 -6.77 -1.86
C LEU A 71 9.63 -6.25 -3.26
N ASN A 72 9.54 -7.13 -4.25
CA ASN A 72 9.15 -6.78 -5.62
C ASN A 72 7.70 -6.28 -5.68
N ILE A 73 6.78 -6.89 -4.93
CA ILE A 73 5.40 -6.41 -4.79
C ILE A 73 5.38 -5.05 -4.09
N TYR A 74 6.08 -4.91 -2.97
CA TYR A 74 6.12 -3.66 -2.20
C TYR A 74 6.73 -2.49 -2.99
N SER A 75 7.78 -2.75 -3.76
CA SER A 75 8.42 -1.78 -4.64
C SER A 75 7.69 -1.57 -5.97
N HIS A 76 6.48 -2.14 -6.14
CA HIS A 76 5.64 -2.01 -7.32
C HIS A 76 6.28 -2.51 -8.63
N LYS A 77 7.30 -3.37 -8.54
CA LYS A 77 7.93 -4.04 -9.69
C LYS A 77 7.08 -5.20 -10.20
N GLU A 78 6.32 -5.84 -9.31
CA GLU A 78 5.42 -6.94 -9.64
C GLU A 78 4.05 -6.77 -8.99
N LEU A 79 3.02 -7.35 -9.62
CA LEU A 79 1.67 -7.43 -9.03
C LEU A 79 1.58 -8.55 -8.01
N SER A 80 0.81 -8.32 -6.94
CA SER A 80 0.48 -9.37 -5.96
C SER A 80 -0.35 -10.48 -6.61
N ILE A 81 -0.33 -11.69 -6.02
CA ILE A 81 -1.14 -12.82 -6.52
C ILE A 81 -2.63 -12.46 -6.55
N ILE A 82 -3.11 -11.75 -5.53
CA ILE A 82 -4.50 -11.30 -5.43
C ILE A 82 -4.83 -10.39 -6.61
N ASP A 83 -3.97 -9.42 -6.92
CA ASP A 83 -4.21 -8.47 -8.00
C ASP A 83 -4.08 -9.12 -9.40
N ARG A 84 -3.25 -10.16 -9.53
CA ARG A 84 -3.15 -10.96 -10.78
C ARG A 84 -4.41 -11.78 -11.03
N LEU A 85 -5.02 -12.35 -9.99
CA LEU A 85 -6.22 -13.17 -10.11
C LEU A 85 -7.50 -12.33 -10.19
N ASP A 86 -7.52 -11.19 -9.50
CA ASP A 86 -8.67 -10.29 -9.40
C ASP A 86 -8.48 -9.05 -10.27
N SER A 87 -8.57 -9.27 -11.58
CA SER A 87 -8.50 -8.21 -12.58
C SER A 87 -9.62 -7.17 -12.42
N GLU A 88 -10.78 -7.57 -11.90
CA GLU A 88 -11.92 -6.69 -11.65
C GLU A 88 -11.64 -5.72 -10.51
N ARG A 89 -11.12 -6.19 -9.38
CA ARG A 89 -10.66 -5.33 -8.29
C ARG A 89 -9.60 -4.36 -8.74
N THR A 90 -8.64 -4.81 -9.55
CA THR A 90 -7.60 -3.95 -10.12
C THR A 90 -8.20 -2.84 -10.99
N MET A 91 -9.18 -3.17 -11.84
CA MET A 91 -9.90 -2.18 -12.65
C MET A 91 -10.69 -1.19 -11.79
N GLN A 92 -11.35 -1.64 -10.72
CA GLN A 92 -12.04 -0.76 -9.79
C GLN A 92 -11.09 0.19 -9.07
N ILE A 93 -9.93 -0.28 -8.60
CA ILE A 93 -8.91 0.57 -7.97
C ILE A 93 -8.43 1.64 -8.96
N LYS A 94 -8.13 1.25 -10.21
CA LYS A 94 -7.73 2.20 -11.26
C LYS A 94 -8.81 3.24 -11.53
N SER A 95 -10.08 2.81 -11.62
CA SER A 95 -11.24 3.69 -11.83
C SER A 95 -11.46 4.65 -10.64
N ASN A 96 -11.30 4.18 -9.40
CA ASN A 96 -11.42 5.04 -8.23
C ASN A 96 -10.27 6.05 -8.14
N ARG A 97 -9.04 5.64 -8.49
CA ARG A 97 -7.88 6.55 -8.54
C ARG A 97 -8.07 7.62 -9.63
N SER A 98 -8.52 7.25 -10.83
CA SER A 98 -8.76 8.22 -11.90
C SER A 98 -9.85 9.24 -11.53
N ARG A 99 -10.85 8.84 -10.74
CA ARG A 99 -11.87 9.75 -10.18
C ARG A 99 -11.33 10.74 -9.16
N LEU A 100 -10.35 10.32 -8.35
CA LEU A 100 -9.78 11.16 -7.30
C LEU A 100 -8.85 12.25 -7.85
N VAL A 101 -8.16 11.98 -8.97
CA VAL A 101 -7.22 12.94 -9.58
C VAL A 101 -7.83 14.34 -9.78
N PRO A 102 -8.94 14.52 -10.52
CA PRO A 102 -9.50 15.86 -10.74
C PRO A 102 -10.01 16.52 -9.47
N ILE A 103 -10.45 15.74 -8.47
CA ILE A 103 -10.90 16.23 -7.18
C ILE A 103 -9.73 16.82 -6.39
N ILE A 104 -8.61 16.08 -6.32
CA ILE A 104 -7.38 16.51 -5.65
C ILE A 104 -6.80 17.74 -6.36
N GLU A 105 -6.80 17.76 -7.70
CA GLU A 105 -6.34 18.92 -8.49
C GLU A 105 -7.14 20.18 -8.15
N CYS A 106 -8.47 20.08 -8.00
CA CYS A 106 -9.30 21.21 -7.59
C CYS A 106 -8.99 21.67 -6.15
N ILE A 107 -8.72 20.75 -5.22
CA ILE A 107 -8.31 21.08 -3.84
C ILE A 107 -6.96 21.82 -3.85
N ILE A 108 -5.98 21.30 -4.60
CA ILE A 108 -4.66 21.95 -4.78
C ILE A 108 -4.83 23.35 -5.39
N LEU A 109 -5.70 23.50 -6.39
CA LEU A 109 -5.97 24.80 -7.00
C LEU A 109 -6.51 25.81 -5.98
N CYS A 110 -7.51 25.41 -5.17
CA CYS A 110 -8.02 26.27 -4.10
C CYS A 110 -6.90 26.69 -3.14
N GLY A 111 -6.06 25.75 -2.69
CA GLY A 111 -4.93 26.05 -1.81
C GLY A 111 -3.90 27.00 -2.43
N ARG A 112 -3.57 26.82 -3.71
CA ARG A 112 -2.61 27.68 -4.44
C ARG A 112 -3.14 29.09 -4.70
N GLN A 113 -4.45 29.26 -4.81
CA GLN A 113 -5.10 30.54 -5.06
C GLN A 113 -5.61 31.19 -3.78
N GLU A 114 -5.29 30.62 -2.61
CA GLU A 114 -5.77 31.09 -1.29
C GLU A 114 -7.30 31.18 -1.21
N LEU A 115 -7.99 30.32 -1.96
CA LEU A 115 -9.44 30.22 -1.95
C LEU A 115 -9.88 29.29 -0.82
N ALA A 116 -10.86 29.73 -0.04
CA ALA A 116 -11.48 28.89 0.96
C ALA A 116 -12.06 27.63 0.29
N LEU A 117 -11.65 26.45 0.75
CA LEU A 117 -12.12 25.16 0.22
C LEU A 117 -13.63 24.96 0.47
N ARG A 118 -14.14 25.46 1.59
CA ARG A 118 -15.49 25.18 2.11
C ARG A 118 -16.44 26.35 1.87
N GLY A 119 -17.69 26.03 1.54
CA GLY A 119 -18.81 26.96 1.50
C GLY A 119 -19.70 26.88 2.74
N HIS A 120 -20.88 27.51 2.67
CA HIS A 120 -21.87 27.44 3.75
C HIS A 120 -22.58 26.07 3.79
N ASN A 121 -22.80 25.44 2.64
CA ASN A 121 -23.38 24.11 2.52
C ASN A 121 -22.62 23.29 1.48
N ASP A 122 -21.83 22.34 1.95
CA ASP A 122 -20.98 21.47 1.12
C ASP A 122 -21.57 20.06 0.96
N SER A 123 -22.87 19.88 1.26
CA SER A 123 -23.58 18.60 1.19
C SER A 123 -24.44 18.45 -0.08
N GLY A 124 -24.90 17.23 -0.38
CA GLY A 124 -25.80 16.97 -1.51
C GLY A 124 -25.12 17.00 -2.90
N SER A 125 -25.93 16.95 -3.95
CA SER A 125 -25.47 16.98 -5.35
C SER A 125 -24.95 18.36 -5.74
N ILE A 126 -23.94 18.40 -6.62
CA ILE A 126 -23.41 19.67 -7.15
C ILE A 126 -24.37 20.29 -8.18
N TYR A 127 -25.31 19.51 -8.72
CA TYR A 127 -26.22 19.92 -9.79
C TYR A 127 -27.66 20.18 -9.35
N ASP A 128 -28.00 20.09 -8.06
CA ASP A 128 -29.39 20.21 -7.61
C ASP A 128 -29.88 21.67 -7.55
N CYS A 129 -28.97 22.64 -7.37
CA CYS A 129 -29.32 24.05 -7.32
C CYS A 129 -28.19 24.94 -7.85
N ASP A 130 -28.45 25.64 -8.95
CA ASP A 130 -27.49 26.58 -9.55
C ASP A 130 -27.57 27.98 -8.93
N ASP A 131 -28.69 28.29 -8.26
CA ASP A 131 -28.96 29.59 -7.64
C ASP A 131 -28.32 29.76 -6.25
N ILE A 132 -27.70 28.70 -5.71
CA ILE A 132 -27.10 28.69 -4.36
C ILE A 132 -25.59 28.54 -4.47
N ASN A 133 -24.85 29.42 -3.78
CA ASN A 133 -23.40 29.28 -3.66
C ASN A 133 -23.03 28.06 -2.81
N GLN A 134 -22.56 26.99 -3.47
CA GLN A 134 -22.13 25.74 -2.84
C GLN A 134 -20.63 25.72 -2.47
N GLY A 135 -19.96 26.87 -2.44
CA GLY A 135 -18.53 26.98 -2.09
C GLY A 135 -17.57 26.85 -3.28
N ASN A 136 -16.36 27.38 -3.11
CA ASN A 136 -15.39 27.55 -4.19
C ASN A 136 -14.95 26.21 -4.80
N PHE A 137 -14.66 25.21 -3.96
CA PHE A 137 -14.26 23.89 -4.43
C PHE A 137 -15.33 23.24 -5.33
N ARG A 138 -16.60 23.27 -4.92
CA ARG A 138 -17.71 22.68 -5.69
C ARG A 138 -17.95 23.43 -7.00
N ALA A 139 -17.82 24.76 -6.99
CA ALA A 139 -17.92 25.58 -8.20
C ALA A 139 -16.80 25.27 -9.20
N ILE A 140 -15.55 25.20 -8.74
CA ILE A 140 -14.38 24.85 -9.57
C ILE A 140 -14.50 23.43 -10.11
N LEU A 141 -14.92 22.48 -9.27
CA LEU A 141 -15.09 21.08 -9.69
C LEU A 141 -16.21 20.94 -10.74
N LYS A 142 -17.32 21.69 -10.60
CA LYS A 142 -18.39 21.75 -11.60
C LYS A 142 -17.86 22.28 -12.93
N TYR A 143 -17.13 23.40 -12.88
CA TYR A 143 -16.50 23.98 -14.07
C TYR A 143 -15.53 23.00 -14.76
N ARG A 144 -14.71 22.30 -13.98
CA ARG A 144 -13.80 21.27 -14.51
C ARG A 144 -14.56 20.12 -15.18
N ALA A 145 -15.69 19.71 -14.61
CA ALA A 145 -16.55 18.66 -15.13
C ALA A 145 -17.25 19.07 -16.44
N ASP A 146 -17.56 20.35 -16.65
CA ASP A 146 -18.14 20.80 -17.92
C ASP A 146 -17.19 20.59 -19.12
N GLY A 147 -15.88 20.58 -18.89
CA GLY A 147 -14.86 20.20 -19.88
C GLY A 147 -14.45 18.72 -19.86
N ASP A 148 -15.00 17.90 -18.97
CA ASP A 148 -14.65 16.49 -18.79
C ASP A 148 -15.92 15.64 -18.65
N GLY A 149 -16.38 15.08 -19.77
CA GLY A 149 -17.60 14.28 -19.83
C GLY A 149 -17.56 13.05 -18.91
N TYR A 150 -16.37 12.48 -18.66
CA TYR A 150 -16.22 11.36 -17.75
C TYR A 150 -16.46 11.82 -16.31
N LEU A 151 -15.77 12.86 -15.86
CA LEU A 151 -15.97 13.44 -14.53
C LEU A 151 -17.42 13.89 -14.31
N LYS A 152 -18.02 14.54 -15.32
CA LYS A 152 -19.42 14.96 -15.29
C LYS A 152 -20.37 13.80 -15.05
N SER A 153 -20.19 12.70 -15.79
CA SER A 153 -21.03 11.51 -15.64
C SER A 153 -20.95 10.90 -14.23
N ILE A 154 -19.77 10.94 -13.61
CA ILE A 154 -19.54 10.44 -12.25
C ILE A 154 -20.21 11.32 -11.21
N LEU A 155 -20.10 12.64 -11.35
CA LEU A 155 -20.69 13.60 -10.41
C LEU A 155 -22.22 13.62 -10.51
N GLN A 156 -22.79 13.30 -11.67
CA GLN A 156 -24.24 13.20 -11.88
C GLN A 156 -24.81 11.87 -11.38
N LYS A 157 -24.05 10.77 -11.47
CA LYS A 157 -24.53 9.44 -11.05
C LYS A 157 -24.99 9.44 -9.58
N GLU A 158 -26.09 8.77 -9.28
CA GLU A 158 -26.51 8.61 -7.89
C GLU A 158 -25.55 7.73 -7.09
N GLY A 159 -25.29 8.08 -5.83
CA GLY A 159 -24.45 7.30 -4.93
C GLY A 159 -23.47 8.12 -4.07
N ARG A 160 -22.90 7.45 -3.06
CA ARG A 160 -22.04 8.06 -2.03
C ARG A 160 -20.57 8.23 -2.48
N ASN A 161 -20.17 7.60 -3.58
CA ASN A 161 -18.76 7.49 -3.99
C ASN A 161 -18.28 8.67 -4.86
N LYS A 162 -18.67 9.90 -4.50
CA LYS A 162 -18.30 11.10 -5.26
C LYS A 162 -17.04 11.78 -4.72
N PHE A 163 -16.56 11.39 -3.54
CA PHE A 163 -15.37 11.96 -2.87
C PHE A 163 -15.40 13.49 -2.69
N ILE A 164 -16.59 14.09 -2.75
CA ILE A 164 -16.81 15.54 -2.63
C ILE A 164 -17.37 15.97 -1.27
N CYS A 165 -17.71 15.02 -0.40
CA CYS A 165 -18.32 15.37 0.88
C CYS A 165 -17.29 15.96 1.87
N PRO A 166 -17.73 16.77 2.84
CA PRO A 166 -16.83 17.45 3.78
C PRO A 166 -15.92 16.51 4.58
N GLN A 167 -16.39 15.28 4.86
CA GLN A 167 -15.63 14.26 5.56
C GLN A 167 -14.48 13.75 4.71
N ILE A 168 -14.74 13.40 3.44
CA ILE A 168 -13.69 12.90 2.55
C ILE A 168 -12.68 14.00 2.23
N GLN A 169 -13.12 15.25 2.06
CA GLN A 169 -12.20 16.37 1.88
C GLN A 169 -11.23 16.53 3.06
N ASN A 170 -11.70 16.31 4.29
CA ASN A 170 -10.83 16.33 5.48
C ASN A 170 -9.79 15.22 5.49
N GLU A 171 -10.10 14.04 4.92
CA GLU A 171 -9.13 12.95 4.84
C GLU A 171 -8.07 13.19 3.75
N ILE A 172 -8.32 14.12 2.82
CA ILE A 172 -7.39 14.47 1.73
C ILE A 172 -6.41 15.58 2.15
N ILE A 173 -6.85 16.49 3.04
CA ILE A 173 -6.06 17.63 3.57
C ILE A 173 -5.16 17.15 4.71
#